data_AF-B4S6C0-F1
#
_entry.id   AF-B4S6C0-F1
#
_cell.length_a   1.000
_cell.length_b   1.000
_cell.length_c   1.000
_cell.angle_alpha   90.00
_cell.angle_beta   90.00
_cell.angle_gamma   90.00
#
_symmetry.space_group_name_H-M   'P 1'
#
loop_
_entity.id
_entity.type
_entity.pdbx_description
1 polymer ?
#
loop_
_entity_poly.entity_id
_entity_poly.type
_entity_poly.pdbx_seq_one_letter_code
_entity_poly.pdbx_strand_id
1 'polypeptide(L)'
;MPQNPSLNPSDRLLLTKLKRENTALKKQLTTRETELKKADQRLTVIQEERARSTEELALKEREITSLKHQLEAIGTVSDNQREFEEKLREQQTSIQQLERQKSSLEEAFTAFRKERDMEIKRYQADQVKALAERTSLDASLRDARKELDLSKSGLAAKTEAWQKERDALKLAVKQCQTARQNDEQVIAAYKQKDQAFAVLHEKLRQSNPVFRDTPPEPTAVIKVFAALLSECRAKLDSVDELEDRLREEQLKTTEADKLDSRIGELIALNREINEELESRDETMKSMERAVSEADLRMKKALQEADAKAEAGLLALRRQIEGLKSENESLQSQIEHSGKIAFIPPERVSSMLDTFYGDLKSNMKGLDIRESEIRLKVGFGSVSDKHSGIVIPTAGNTSEIRDSLSEVVVRLGRKELPDKE
;
A
#
# COMPACT_ATOMS: atom_id res chain seq x y z
N MET A 1 -147.23 11.44 -62.51
CA MET A 1 -147.76 10.07 -62.63
C MET A 1 -147.24 9.46 -63.94
N PRO A 2 -146.15 8.69 -63.94
CA PRO A 2 -145.95 7.64 -64.92
C PRO A 2 -146.28 6.30 -64.26
N GLN A 3 -147.13 5.53 -64.95
CA GLN A 3 -147.68 4.25 -64.54
C GLN A 3 -146.55 3.23 -64.36
N ASN A 4 -146.42 2.71 -63.13
CA ASN A 4 -145.57 1.57 -62.82
C ASN A 4 -146.06 0.34 -63.60
N PRO A 5 -145.22 -0.31 -64.42
CA PRO A 5 -145.56 -1.60 -65.00
C PRO A 5 -145.72 -2.61 -63.86
N SER A 6 -146.86 -3.29 -63.82
CA SER A 6 -147.18 -4.30 -62.81
C SER A 6 -146.18 -5.45 -62.90
N LEU A 7 -145.22 -5.46 -61.96
CA LEU A 7 -144.27 -6.56 -61.79
C LEU A 7 -145.03 -7.88 -61.59
N ASN A 8 -144.75 -8.83 -62.48
CA ASN A 8 -145.21 -10.21 -62.43
C ASN A 8 -144.81 -10.83 -61.07
N PRO A 9 -145.65 -11.61 -60.38
CA PRO A 9 -145.36 -12.18 -59.06
C PRO A 9 -144.00 -12.90 -58.93
N SER A 10 -143.49 -13.53 -59.99
CA SER A 10 -142.14 -14.11 -60.03
C SER A 10 -141.02 -13.08 -59.91
N ASP A 11 -141.16 -11.91 -60.54
CA ASP A 11 -140.16 -10.84 -60.50
C ASP A 11 -140.16 -10.14 -59.15
N ARG A 12 -141.30 -10.08 -58.45
CA ARG A 12 -141.40 -9.58 -57.07
C ARG A 12 -140.68 -10.51 -56.08
N LEU A 13 -140.72 -11.82 -56.31
CA LEU A 13 -139.99 -12.82 -55.53
C LEU A 13 -138.47 -12.74 -55.80
N LEU A 14 -138.09 -12.56 -57.07
CA LEU A 14 -136.69 -12.35 -57.44
C LEU A 14 -136.13 -11.05 -56.86
N LEU A 15 -136.90 -9.96 -56.90
CA LEU A 15 -136.48 -8.67 -56.35
C LEU A 15 -136.32 -8.70 -54.83
N THR A 16 -137.19 -9.44 -54.13
CA THR A 16 -137.05 -9.64 -52.67
C THR A 16 -135.88 -10.55 -52.32
N LYS A 17 -135.60 -11.58 -53.14
CA LYS A 17 -134.40 -12.41 -53.01
C LYS A 17 -133.12 -11.60 -53.24
N LEU A 18 -133.07 -10.82 -54.33
CA LEU A 18 -131.95 -9.92 -54.64
C LEU A 18 -131.77 -8.83 -53.58
N LYS A 19 -132.84 -8.27 -53.00
CA LYS A 19 -132.71 -7.33 -51.87
C LYS A 19 -132.16 -8.00 -50.61
N ARG A 20 -132.53 -9.25 -50.33
CA ARG A 20 -131.95 -10.03 -49.22
C ARG A 20 -130.49 -10.37 -49.47
N GLU A 21 -130.14 -10.79 -50.68
CA GLU A 21 -128.76 -11.05 -51.08
C GLU A 21 -127.91 -9.78 -51.05
N ASN A 22 -128.43 -8.63 -51.50
CA ASN A 22 -127.71 -7.36 -51.47
C ASN A 22 -127.51 -6.85 -50.03
N THR A 23 -128.49 -7.05 -49.15
CA THR A 23 -128.33 -6.73 -47.71
C THR A 23 -127.37 -7.70 -47.00
N ALA A 24 -127.36 -8.98 -47.38
CA ALA A 24 -126.38 -9.96 -46.91
C ALA A 24 -124.96 -9.62 -47.38
N LEU A 25 -124.79 -9.28 -48.66
CA LEU A 25 -123.51 -8.85 -49.24
C LEU A 25 -123.02 -7.55 -48.62
N LYS A 26 -123.88 -6.56 -48.39
CA LYS A 26 -123.50 -5.33 -47.67
C LYS A 26 -123.03 -5.63 -46.25
N LYS A 27 -123.71 -6.54 -45.52
CA LYS A 27 -123.26 -6.99 -44.20
C LYS A 27 -121.91 -7.71 -44.26
N GLN A 28 -121.70 -8.59 -45.23
CA GLN A 28 -120.42 -9.27 -45.43
C GLN A 28 -119.31 -8.27 -45.77
N LEU A 29 -119.60 -7.26 -46.59
CA LEU A 29 -118.66 -6.22 -46.99
C LEU A 29 -118.29 -5.34 -45.81
N THR A 30 -119.25 -4.89 -44.99
CA THR A 30 -118.94 -4.15 -43.76
C THR A 30 -118.16 -5.00 -42.76
N THR A 31 -118.47 -6.31 -42.66
CA THR A 31 -117.71 -7.23 -41.78
C THR A 31 -116.27 -7.36 -42.25
N ARG A 32 -116.06 -7.61 -43.56
CA ARG A 32 -114.73 -7.68 -44.18
C ARG A 32 -113.96 -6.37 -44.07
N GLU A 33 -114.59 -5.21 -44.22
CA GLU A 33 -113.95 -3.90 -44.03
C GLU A 33 -113.50 -3.69 -42.57
N THR A 34 -114.30 -4.14 -41.59
CA THR A 34 -113.89 -4.07 -40.19
C THR A 34 -112.78 -5.06 -39.84
N GLU A 35 -112.78 -6.25 -40.45
CA GLU A 35 -111.70 -7.23 -40.34
C GLU A 35 -110.40 -6.71 -40.96
N LEU A 36 -110.49 -6.05 -42.12
CA LEU A 36 -109.34 -5.47 -42.81
C LEU A 36 -108.76 -4.29 -42.03
N LYS A 37 -109.59 -3.41 -41.45
CA LYS A 37 -109.13 -2.37 -40.52
C LYS A 37 -108.45 -2.95 -39.27
N LYS A 38 -108.97 -4.05 -38.71
CA LYS A 38 -108.33 -4.74 -37.59
C LYS A 38 -107.00 -5.38 -37.99
N ALA A 39 -106.90 -5.91 -39.21
CA ALA A 39 -105.67 -6.48 -39.74
C ALA A 39 -104.60 -5.39 -39.97
N ASP A 40 -104.99 -4.24 -40.53
CA ASP A 40 -104.09 -3.09 -40.71
C ASP A 40 -103.58 -2.57 -39.37
N GLN A 41 -104.46 -2.43 -38.36
CA GLN A 41 -104.05 -2.04 -37.00
C GLN A 41 -103.09 -3.05 -36.36
N ARG A 42 -103.29 -4.35 -36.59
CA ARG A 42 -102.34 -5.38 -36.11
C ARG A 42 -101.00 -5.28 -36.85
N LEU A 43 -101.03 -5.01 -38.14
CA LEU A 43 -99.83 -4.89 -38.96
C LEU A 43 -99.01 -3.66 -38.56
N THR A 44 -99.65 -2.53 -38.24
CA THR A 44 -98.96 -1.35 -37.71
C THR A 44 -98.35 -1.63 -36.33
N VAL A 45 -99.07 -2.31 -35.43
CA VAL A 45 -98.51 -2.70 -34.11
C VAL A 45 -97.30 -3.61 -34.28
N ILE A 46 -97.37 -4.60 -35.17
CA ILE A 46 -96.24 -5.51 -35.45
C ILE A 46 -95.05 -4.75 -36.06
N GLN A 47 -95.30 -3.76 -36.94
CA GLN A 47 -94.25 -2.93 -37.52
C GLN A 47 -93.57 -2.04 -36.47
N GLU A 48 -94.35 -1.44 -35.55
CA GLU A 48 -93.82 -0.66 -34.44
C GLU A 48 -93.02 -1.54 -33.46
N GLU A 49 -93.51 -2.73 -33.12
CA GLU A 49 -92.79 -3.70 -32.29
C GLU A 49 -91.50 -4.14 -32.95
N ARG A 50 -91.51 -4.43 -34.26
CA ARG A 50 -90.31 -4.77 -35.01
C ARG A 50 -89.31 -3.62 -35.03
N ALA A 51 -89.76 -2.38 -35.21
CA ALA A 51 -88.91 -1.19 -35.18
C ALA A 51 -88.26 -1.02 -33.79
N ARG A 52 -89.04 -1.17 -32.71
CA ARG A 52 -88.53 -1.15 -31.33
C ARG A 52 -87.50 -2.25 -31.08
N SER A 53 -87.77 -3.49 -31.51
CA SER A 53 -86.82 -4.59 -31.38
C SER A 53 -85.54 -4.37 -32.19
N THR A 54 -85.62 -3.75 -33.37
CA THR A 54 -84.41 -3.41 -34.15
C THR A 54 -83.58 -2.31 -33.50
N GLU A 55 -84.23 -1.29 -32.90
CA GLU A 55 -83.53 -0.26 -32.14
C GLU A 55 -82.87 -0.83 -30.88
N GLU A 56 -83.56 -1.71 -30.17
CA GLU A 56 -83.05 -2.38 -28.98
C GLU A 56 -81.84 -3.27 -29.31
N LEU A 57 -81.90 -4.03 -30.41
CA LEU A 57 -80.76 -4.81 -30.90
C LEU A 57 -79.57 -3.92 -31.26
N ALA A 58 -79.78 -2.82 -31.96
CA ALA A 58 -78.71 -1.88 -32.31
C ALA A 58 -78.06 -1.26 -31.06
N LEU A 59 -78.84 -1.00 -30.01
CA LEU A 59 -78.35 -0.53 -28.71
C LEU A 59 -77.49 -1.60 -28.01
N LYS A 60 -77.96 -2.86 -28.01
CA LYS A 60 -77.22 -3.99 -27.45
C LYS A 60 -75.93 -4.28 -28.21
N GLU A 61 -75.91 -4.15 -29.53
CA GLU A 61 -74.70 -4.28 -30.34
C GLU A 61 -73.66 -3.21 -30.00
N ARG A 62 -74.08 -1.96 -29.78
CA ARG A 62 -73.19 -0.89 -29.32
C ARG A 62 -72.63 -1.18 -27.93
N GLU A 63 -73.46 -1.65 -27.00
CA GLU A 63 -73.01 -2.06 -25.65
C GLU A 63 -71.97 -3.17 -25.72
N ILE A 64 -72.20 -4.21 -26.53
CA ILE A 64 -71.25 -5.32 -26.73
C ILE A 64 -69.92 -4.81 -27.30
N THR A 65 -69.98 -3.89 -28.26
CA THR A 65 -68.76 -3.33 -28.88
C THR A 65 -67.95 -2.50 -27.87
N SER A 66 -68.63 -1.71 -27.04
CA SER A 66 -68.01 -0.97 -25.93
C SER A 66 -67.34 -1.91 -24.92
N LEU A 67 -68.04 -2.97 -24.50
CA LEU A 67 -67.51 -3.96 -23.56
C LEU A 67 -66.29 -4.71 -24.12
N LYS A 68 -66.27 -5.01 -25.43
CA LYS A 68 -65.10 -5.61 -26.09
C LYS A 68 -63.87 -4.72 -26.01
N HIS A 69 -64.00 -3.43 -26.30
CA HIS A 69 -62.88 -2.49 -26.17
C HIS A 69 -62.40 -2.32 -24.72
N GLN A 70 -63.32 -2.35 -23.75
CA GLN A 70 -62.93 -2.34 -22.33
C GLN A 70 -62.13 -3.59 -21.95
N LEU A 71 -62.54 -4.77 -22.43
CA LEU A 71 -61.81 -6.03 -22.22
C LEU A 71 -60.41 -6.02 -22.86
N GLU A 72 -60.28 -5.49 -24.08
CA GLU A 72 -58.98 -5.32 -24.75
C GLU A 72 -58.05 -4.37 -23.96
N ALA A 73 -58.59 -3.26 -23.43
CA ALA A 73 -57.83 -2.33 -22.60
C ALA A 73 -57.37 -2.96 -21.27
N ILE A 74 -58.17 -3.83 -20.66
CA ILE A 74 -57.75 -4.57 -19.46
C ILE A 74 -56.64 -5.58 -19.79
N GLY A 75 -56.72 -6.23 -20.95
CA GLY A 75 -55.68 -7.15 -21.43
C GLY A 75 -54.31 -6.49 -21.55
N THR A 76 -54.24 -5.30 -22.16
CA THR A 76 -52.97 -4.58 -22.32
C THR A 76 -52.39 -4.11 -20.99
N VAL A 77 -53.22 -3.70 -20.02
CA VAL A 77 -52.77 -3.36 -18.67
C VAL A 77 -52.17 -4.58 -17.96
N SER A 78 -52.79 -5.76 -18.11
CA SER A 78 -52.27 -7.00 -17.53
C SER A 78 -50.92 -7.42 -18.11
N ASP A 79 -50.70 -7.23 -19.41
CA ASP A 79 -49.43 -7.55 -20.06
C ASP A 79 -48.32 -6.57 -19.62
N ASN A 80 -48.64 -5.27 -19.55
CA ASN A 80 -47.72 -4.26 -19.02
C ASN A 80 -47.34 -4.54 -17.56
N GLN A 81 -48.29 -5.02 -16.75
CA GLN A 81 -48.01 -5.40 -15.35
C GLN A 81 -47.04 -6.58 -15.26
N ARG A 82 -47.18 -7.60 -16.12
CA ARG A 82 -46.23 -8.73 -16.17
C ARG A 82 -44.83 -8.27 -16.57
N GLU A 83 -44.72 -7.42 -17.59
CA GLU A 83 -43.41 -6.90 -18.04
C GLU A 83 -42.73 -6.07 -16.94
N PHE A 84 -43.51 -5.27 -16.21
CA PHE A 84 -43.01 -4.52 -15.06
C PHE A 84 -42.54 -5.44 -13.93
N GLU A 85 -43.30 -6.49 -13.60
CA GLU A 85 -42.90 -7.48 -12.59
C GLU A 85 -41.63 -8.25 -12.98
N GLU A 86 -41.45 -8.54 -14.27
CA GLU A 86 -40.24 -9.18 -14.79
C GLU A 86 -39.02 -8.26 -14.67
N LYS A 87 -39.14 -7.00 -15.12
CA LYS A 87 -38.10 -5.98 -14.92
C LYS A 87 -37.75 -5.76 -13.45
N LEU A 88 -38.75 -5.78 -12.57
CA LEU A 88 -38.53 -5.66 -11.13
C LEU A 88 -37.74 -6.86 -10.57
N ARG A 89 -38.04 -8.08 -11.02
CA ARG A 89 -37.26 -9.28 -10.65
C ARG A 89 -35.83 -9.20 -11.18
N GLU A 90 -35.63 -8.80 -12.42
CA GLU A 90 -34.29 -8.61 -13.00
C GLU A 90 -33.48 -7.60 -12.19
N GLN A 91 -34.07 -6.44 -11.87
CA GLN A 91 -33.44 -5.43 -11.02
C GLN A 91 -33.10 -5.97 -9.62
N GLN A 92 -34.00 -6.73 -8.99
CA GLN A 92 -33.74 -7.37 -7.69
C GLN A 92 -32.56 -8.36 -7.76
N THR A 93 -32.47 -9.16 -8.81
CA THR A 93 -31.34 -10.08 -8.98
C THR A 93 -30.01 -9.35 -9.19
N SER A 94 -30.03 -8.24 -9.94
CA SER A 94 -28.86 -7.39 -10.16
C SER A 94 -28.39 -6.74 -8.85
N ILE A 95 -29.31 -6.21 -8.04
CA ILE A 95 -29.02 -5.65 -6.72
C ILE A 95 -28.36 -6.69 -5.82
N GLN A 96 -28.91 -7.91 -5.75
CA GLN A 96 -28.32 -8.99 -4.93
C GLN A 96 -26.91 -9.38 -5.40
N GLN A 97 -26.64 -9.36 -6.70
CA GLN A 97 -25.30 -9.62 -7.23
C GLN A 97 -24.32 -8.51 -6.82
N LEU A 98 -24.72 -7.25 -6.94
CA LEU A 98 -23.92 -6.09 -6.53
C LEU A 98 -23.64 -6.09 -5.03
N GLU A 99 -24.61 -6.48 -4.19
CA GLU A 99 -24.40 -6.62 -2.75
C GLU A 99 -23.38 -7.71 -2.40
N ARG A 100 -23.42 -8.85 -3.10
CA ARG A 100 -22.40 -9.92 -2.94
C ARG A 100 -21.01 -9.44 -3.37
N GLN A 101 -20.91 -8.74 -4.49
CA GLN A 101 -19.65 -8.16 -4.95
C GLN A 101 -19.10 -7.13 -3.96
N LYS A 102 -19.97 -6.27 -3.43
CA LYS A 102 -19.61 -5.29 -2.39
C LYS A 102 -19.08 -5.98 -1.14
N SER A 103 -19.77 -7.00 -0.63
CA SER A 103 -19.32 -7.77 0.55
C SER A 103 -17.95 -8.42 0.31
N SER A 104 -17.75 -9.02 -0.86
CA SER A 104 -16.47 -9.63 -1.23
C SER A 104 -15.33 -8.60 -1.31
N LEU A 105 -15.61 -7.41 -1.87
CA LEU A 105 -14.64 -6.31 -1.91
C LEU A 105 -14.32 -5.79 -0.50
N GLU A 106 -15.31 -5.63 0.37
CA GLU A 106 -15.11 -5.20 1.76
C GLU A 106 -14.22 -6.20 2.52
N GLU A 107 -14.46 -7.52 2.36
CA GLU A 107 -13.60 -8.56 2.91
C GLU A 107 -12.17 -8.46 2.37
N ALA A 108 -11.98 -8.31 1.05
CA ALA A 108 -10.68 -8.16 0.44
C ALA A 108 -9.92 -6.91 0.95
N PHE A 109 -10.62 -5.78 1.12
CA PHE A 109 -10.03 -4.56 1.70
C PHE A 109 -9.61 -4.76 3.15
N THR A 110 -10.39 -5.48 3.97
CA THR A 110 -10.00 -5.77 5.35
C THR A 110 -8.79 -6.70 5.42
N ALA A 111 -8.70 -7.70 4.54
CA ALA A 111 -7.54 -8.58 4.45
C ALA A 111 -6.28 -7.80 4.03
N PHE A 112 -6.39 -6.96 3.00
CA PHE A 112 -5.28 -6.13 2.53
C PHE A 112 -4.79 -5.15 3.61
N ARG A 113 -5.70 -4.51 4.35
CA ARG A 113 -5.33 -3.65 5.49
C ARG A 113 -4.55 -4.42 6.56
N LYS A 114 -5.01 -5.62 6.94
CA LYS A 114 -4.30 -6.47 7.91
C LYS A 114 -2.91 -6.87 7.42
N GLU A 115 -2.77 -7.21 6.15
CA GLU A 115 -1.47 -7.57 5.55
C GLU A 115 -0.50 -6.39 5.57
N ARG A 116 -0.97 -5.19 5.17
CA ARG A 116 -0.21 -3.94 5.24
C ARG A 116 0.22 -3.60 6.67
N ASP A 117 -0.68 -3.72 7.65
CA ASP A 117 -0.36 -3.46 9.05
C ASP A 117 0.71 -4.43 9.59
N MET A 118 0.66 -5.71 9.18
CA MET A 118 1.66 -6.70 9.56
C MET A 118 3.03 -6.40 8.94
N GLU A 119 3.05 -5.95 7.69
CA GLU A 119 4.28 -5.59 7.00
C GLU A 119 4.92 -4.32 7.57
N ILE A 120 4.12 -3.31 7.91
CA ILE A 120 4.58 -2.11 8.63
C ILE A 120 5.20 -2.50 9.98
N LYS A 121 4.54 -3.38 10.75
CA LYS A 121 5.07 -3.86 12.04
C LYS A 121 6.39 -4.61 11.89
N ARG A 122 6.52 -5.46 10.87
CA ARG A 122 7.79 -6.16 10.57
C ARG A 122 8.90 -5.17 10.26
N TYR A 123 8.64 -4.23 9.36
CA TYR A 123 9.61 -3.21 8.99
C TYR A 123 10.05 -2.36 10.19
N GLN A 124 9.12 -1.96 11.04
CA GLN A 124 9.43 -1.23 12.29
C GLN A 124 10.28 -2.08 13.24
N ALA A 125 9.98 -3.37 13.40
CA ALA A 125 10.76 -4.27 14.25
C ALA A 125 12.20 -4.43 13.72
N ASP A 126 12.37 -4.59 12.41
CA ASP A 126 13.67 -4.72 11.77
C ASP A 126 14.50 -3.43 11.93
N GLN A 127 13.87 -2.25 11.79
CA GLN A 127 14.54 -0.97 12.04
C GLN A 127 15.00 -0.82 13.49
N VAL A 128 14.16 -1.19 14.47
CA VAL A 128 14.53 -1.15 15.89
C VAL A 128 15.69 -2.10 16.18
N LYS A 129 15.69 -3.30 15.59
CA LYS A 129 16.77 -4.27 15.72
C LYS A 129 18.09 -3.72 15.14
N ALA A 130 18.06 -3.15 13.93
CA ALA A 130 19.23 -2.55 13.31
C ALA A 130 19.79 -1.36 14.12
N LEU A 131 18.91 -0.54 14.71
CA LEU A 131 19.34 0.54 15.61
C LEU A 131 20.00 0.01 16.89
N ALA A 132 19.48 -1.07 17.47
CA ALA A 132 20.07 -1.70 18.64
C ALA A 132 21.46 -2.29 18.33
N GLU A 133 21.60 -3.00 17.20
CA GLU A 133 22.88 -3.53 16.72
C GLU A 133 23.90 -2.42 16.48
N ARG A 134 23.50 -1.34 15.82
CA ARG A 134 24.36 -0.16 15.62
C ARG A 134 24.80 0.46 16.94
N THR A 135 23.90 0.58 17.90
CA THR A 135 24.22 1.15 19.23
C THR A 135 25.22 0.28 19.98
N SER A 136 25.11 -1.05 19.87
CA SER A 136 26.06 -2.01 20.43
C SER A 136 27.44 -1.91 19.77
N LEU A 137 27.48 -1.79 18.44
CA LEU A 137 28.73 -1.56 17.70
C LEU A 137 29.38 -0.22 18.07
N ASP A 138 28.60 0.85 18.21
CA ASP A 138 29.09 2.16 18.63
C ASP A 138 29.62 2.16 20.08
N ALA A 139 29.08 1.31 20.95
CA ALA A 139 29.63 1.08 22.29
C ALA A 139 30.98 0.34 22.21
N SER A 140 31.02 -0.76 21.46
CA SER A 140 32.23 -1.57 21.26
C SER A 140 33.37 -0.76 20.63
N LEU A 141 33.07 0.07 19.63
CA LEU A 141 34.05 0.99 19.02
C LEU A 141 34.55 2.04 20.00
N ARG A 142 33.71 2.55 20.90
CA ARG A 142 34.13 3.49 21.93
C ARG A 142 35.10 2.84 22.93
N ASP A 143 34.83 1.60 23.32
CA ASP A 143 35.70 0.90 24.26
C ASP A 143 37.02 0.49 23.62
N ALA A 144 37.00 -0.01 22.37
CA ALA A 144 38.23 -0.27 21.60
C ALA A 144 39.09 1.00 21.42
N ARG A 145 38.47 2.16 21.20
CA ARG A 145 39.18 3.45 21.13
C ARG A 145 39.85 3.81 22.46
N LYS A 146 39.17 3.60 23.60
CA LYS A 146 39.76 3.83 24.92
C LYS A 146 40.97 2.93 25.17
N GLU A 147 40.87 1.64 24.84
CA GLU A 147 41.98 0.69 24.97
C GLU A 147 43.18 1.07 24.09
N LEU A 148 42.91 1.54 22.87
CA LEU A 148 43.95 2.06 21.98
C LEU A 148 44.65 3.28 22.58
N ASP A 149 43.91 4.22 23.16
CA ASP A 149 44.49 5.43 23.78
C ASP A 149 45.28 5.09 25.05
N LEU A 150 44.80 4.14 25.87
CA LEU A 150 45.55 3.59 26.99
C LEU A 150 46.84 2.90 26.52
N SER A 151 46.78 2.12 25.46
CA SER A 151 47.96 1.46 24.88
C SER A 151 48.97 2.47 24.33
N LYS A 152 48.51 3.52 23.65
CA LYS A 152 49.35 4.62 23.14
C LYS A 152 50.05 5.36 24.27
N SER A 153 49.31 5.73 25.32
CA SER A 153 49.90 6.41 26.49
C SER A 153 50.90 5.51 27.23
N GLY A 154 50.62 4.22 27.35
CA GLY A 154 51.55 3.23 27.92
C GLY A 154 52.83 3.07 27.09
N LEU A 155 52.72 3.04 25.75
CA LEU A 155 53.88 3.02 24.85
C LEU A 155 54.70 4.32 24.93
N ALA A 156 54.04 5.48 25.01
CA ALA A 156 54.73 6.75 25.17
C ALA A 156 55.53 6.79 26.49
N ALA A 157 54.94 6.34 27.60
CA ALA A 157 55.62 6.24 28.89
C ALA A 157 56.82 5.27 28.85
N LYS A 158 56.67 4.10 28.22
CA LYS A 158 57.78 3.16 28.02
C LYS A 158 58.91 3.75 27.17
N THR A 159 58.56 4.49 26.12
CA THR A 159 59.53 5.16 25.24
C THR A 159 60.30 6.22 26.02
N GLU A 160 59.63 7.00 26.86
CA GLU A 160 60.27 7.99 27.73
C GLU A 160 61.19 7.33 28.78
N ALA A 161 60.78 6.21 29.37
CA ALA A 161 61.61 5.45 30.31
C ALA A 161 62.88 4.91 29.63
N TRP A 162 62.75 4.30 28.46
CA TRP A 162 63.88 3.83 27.65
C TRP A 162 64.83 4.97 27.25
N GLN A 163 64.27 6.13 26.91
CA GLN A 163 65.06 7.30 26.60
C GLN A 163 65.89 7.76 27.81
N LYS A 164 65.28 7.81 29.00
CA LYS A 164 65.98 8.16 30.26
C LYS A 164 67.10 7.17 30.58
N GLU A 165 66.83 5.88 30.45
CA GLU A 165 67.81 4.81 30.68
C GLU A 165 68.98 4.92 29.69
N ARG A 166 68.69 5.14 28.40
CA ARG A 166 69.70 5.37 27.37
C ARG A 166 70.57 6.59 27.69
N ASP A 167 69.98 7.69 28.13
CA ASP A 167 70.71 8.91 28.47
C ASP A 167 71.56 8.73 29.74
N ALA A 168 71.09 7.95 30.73
CA ALA A 168 71.86 7.54 31.89
C ALA A 168 73.07 6.66 31.51
N LEU A 169 72.87 5.68 30.62
CA LEU A 169 73.95 4.84 30.11
C LEU A 169 74.99 5.67 29.34
N LYS A 170 74.57 6.62 28.51
CA LYS A 170 75.50 7.55 27.85
C LYS A 170 76.32 8.36 28.85
N LEU A 171 75.71 8.80 29.95
CA LEU A 171 76.42 9.52 31.01
C LEU A 171 77.45 8.61 31.70
N ALA A 172 77.06 7.39 32.06
CA ALA A 172 77.95 6.41 32.67
C ALA A 172 79.14 6.07 31.76
N VAL A 173 78.91 5.85 30.46
CA VAL A 173 79.98 5.61 29.48
C VAL A 173 80.96 6.79 29.42
N LYS A 174 80.46 8.04 29.41
CA LYS A 174 81.32 9.24 29.46
C LYS A 174 82.15 9.28 30.74
N GLN A 175 81.56 8.97 31.90
CA GLN A 175 82.28 8.93 33.17
C GLN A 175 83.39 7.87 33.16
N CYS A 176 83.10 6.66 32.67
CA CYS A 176 84.10 5.59 32.52
C CYS A 176 85.23 5.98 31.55
N GLN A 177 84.90 6.66 30.44
CA GLN A 177 85.91 7.17 29.51
C GLN A 177 86.83 8.19 30.17
N THR A 178 86.29 9.14 30.94
CA THR A 178 87.09 10.12 31.68
C THR A 178 87.95 9.44 32.76
N ALA A 179 87.39 8.49 33.51
CA ALA A 179 88.14 7.73 34.51
C ALA A 179 89.31 6.97 33.86
N ARG A 180 89.07 6.31 32.73
CA ARG A 180 90.10 5.62 31.96
C ARG A 180 91.19 6.57 31.47
N GLN A 181 90.83 7.77 30.98
CA GLN A 181 91.82 8.78 30.57
C GLN A 181 92.69 9.23 31.75
N ASN A 182 92.09 9.40 32.95
CA ASN A 182 92.84 9.72 34.16
C ASN A 182 93.78 8.58 34.56
N ASP A 183 93.31 7.34 34.53
CA ASP A 183 94.13 6.15 34.82
C ASP A 183 95.29 6.02 33.82
N GLU A 184 95.04 6.25 32.53
CA GLU A 184 96.09 6.26 31.49
C GLU A 184 97.14 7.34 31.76
N GLN A 185 96.74 8.53 32.21
CA GLN A 185 97.68 9.59 32.63
C GLN A 185 98.49 9.19 33.87
N VAL A 186 97.85 8.58 34.87
CA VAL A 186 98.52 8.08 36.08
C VAL A 186 99.53 6.99 35.72
N ILE A 187 99.15 6.03 34.88
CA ILE A 187 100.04 4.98 34.38
C ILE A 187 101.22 5.58 33.61
N ALA A 188 100.99 6.57 32.75
CA ALA A 188 102.06 7.25 32.02
C ALA A 188 103.04 7.95 32.99
N ALA A 189 102.53 8.62 34.02
CA ALA A 189 103.35 9.24 35.06
C ALA A 189 104.15 8.21 35.88
N TYR A 190 103.56 7.06 36.21
CA TYR A 190 104.28 5.94 36.84
C TYR A 190 105.38 5.41 35.95
N LYS A 191 105.12 5.15 34.66
CA LYS A 191 106.15 4.69 33.71
C LYS A 191 107.30 5.69 33.61
N GLN A 192 107.03 6.99 33.63
CA GLN A 192 108.07 8.02 33.62
C GLN A 192 108.91 7.99 34.91
N LYS A 193 108.28 7.81 36.07
CA LYS A 193 109.00 7.64 37.35
C LYS A 193 109.82 6.34 37.37
N ASP A 194 109.28 5.24 36.89
CA ASP A 194 110.00 3.96 36.78
C ASP A 194 111.21 4.07 35.85
N GLN A 195 111.09 4.78 34.73
CA GLN A 195 112.24 5.11 33.87
C GLN A 195 113.27 5.97 34.60
N ALA A 196 112.84 6.98 35.37
CA ALA A 196 113.75 7.79 36.18
C ALA A 196 114.44 6.97 37.29
N PHE A 197 113.71 6.05 37.93
CA PHE A 197 114.26 5.10 38.90
C PHE A 197 115.23 4.12 38.24
N ALA A 198 114.95 3.60 37.05
CA ALA A 198 115.85 2.74 36.31
C ALA A 198 117.16 3.46 35.96
N VAL A 199 117.08 4.75 35.55
CA VAL A 199 118.28 5.59 35.31
C VAL A 199 119.06 5.84 36.60
N LEU A 200 118.38 6.10 37.73
CA LEU A 200 119.01 6.25 39.04
C LEU A 200 119.66 4.95 39.53
N HIS A 201 118.97 3.82 39.36
CA HIS A 201 119.46 2.50 39.71
C HIS A 201 120.68 2.13 38.87
N GLU A 202 120.69 2.46 37.57
CA GLU A 202 121.85 2.28 36.70
C GLU A 202 123.01 3.19 37.11
N LYS A 203 122.75 4.45 37.49
CA LYS A 203 123.78 5.35 38.07
C LYS A 203 124.33 4.85 39.40
N LEU A 204 123.49 4.28 40.27
CA LEU A 204 123.89 3.64 41.54
C LEU A 204 124.71 2.36 41.30
N ARG A 205 124.36 1.58 40.27
CA ARG A 205 125.09 0.39 39.82
C ARG A 205 126.46 0.73 39.25
N GLN A 206 126.59 1.91 38.63
CA GLN A 206 127.86 2.44 38.11
C GLN A 206 128.74 3.06 39.21
N SER A 207 128.17 3.62 40.27
CA SER A 207 128.90 4.28 41.36
C SER A 207 129.27 3.36 42.53
N ASN A 208 128.75 2.12 42.59
CA ASN A 208 128.98 1.21 43.71
C ASN A 208 129.22 -0.25 43.23
N PRO A 209 130.46 -0.77 43.25
CA PRO A 209 130.78 -2.09 42.71
C PRO A 209 130.27 -3.28 43.55
N VAL A 210 129.67 -3.03 44.73
CA VAL A 210 129.23 -4.07 45.68
C VAL A 210 127.84 -4.64 45.35
N PHE A 211 127.05 -4.00 44.49
CA PHE A 211 125.72 -4.48 44.08
C PHE A 211 125.71 -5.19 42.71
N ARG A 212 126.89 -5.59 42.20
CA ARG A 212 126.98 -6.28 40.90
C ARG A 212 126.48 -7.71 40.94
N ASP A 213 126.50 -8.37 42.09
CA ASP A 213 126.19 -9.79 42.18
C ASP A 213 125.10 -10.09 43.20
N THR A 214 124.15 -10.91 42.75
CA THR A 214 123.07 -11.60 43.48
C THR A 214 121.77 -10.81 43.76
N PRO A 215 120.80 -10.85 42.82
CA PRO A 215 119.41 -10.96 43.25
C PRO A 215 119.27 -12.28 44.04
N PRO A 216 118.50 -12.33 45.15
CA PRO A 216 118.24 -13.59 45.82
C PRO A 216 117.52 -14.51 44.83
N GLU A 217 118.19 -15.58 44.41
CA GLU A 217 117.56 -16.60 43.59
C GLU A 217 116.35 -17.14 44.37
N PRO A 218 115.13 -17.07 43.83
CA PRO A 218 114.00 -17.75 44.44
C PRO A 218 114.32 -19.24 44.39
N THR A 219 114.47 -19.84 45.58
CA THR A 219 114.71 -21.26 45.80
C THR A 219 113.79 -22.09 44.89
N ALA A 220 114.25 -23.22 44.37
CA ALA A 220 113.50 -24.05 43.41
C ALA A 220 112.03 -24.29 43.79
N VAL A 221 111.73 -24.35 45.09
CA VAL A 221 110.39 -24.44 45.68
C VAL A 221 109.49 -23.24 45.31
N ILE A 222 110.00 -22.01 45.36
CA ILE A 222 109.24 -20.79 45.02
C ILE A 222 108.93 -20.74 43.51
N LYS A 223 109.83 -21.22 42.65
CA LYS A 223 109.57 -21.33 41.20
C LYS A 223 108.46 -22.33 40.88
N VAL A 224 108.45 -23.48 41.57
CA VAL A 224 107.39 -24.49 41.43
C VAL A 224 106.05 -23.98 41.98
N PHE A 225 106.04 -23.32 43.14
CA PHE A 225 104.83 -22.70 43.68
C PHE A 225 104.30 -21.56 42.81
N ALA A 226 105.17 -20.71 42.26
CA ALA A 226 104.77 -19.64 41.34
C ALA A 226 104.17 -20.22 40.05
N ALA A 227 104.74 -21.30 39.50
CA ALA A 227 104.20 -21.99 38.33
C ALA A 227 102.83 -22.63 38.63
N LEU A 228 102.67 -23.29 39.78
CA LEU A 228 101.38 -23.84 40.22
C LEU A 228 100.33 -22.76 40.47
N LEU A 229 100.70 -21.64 41.07
CA LEU A 229 99.79 -20.50 41.27
C LEU A 229 99.41 -19.84 39.95
N SER A 230 100.32 -19.72 38.98
CA SER A 230 99.98 -19.23 37.64
C SER A 230 99.06 -20.18 36.88
N GLU A 231 99.27 -21.49 37.04
CA GLU A 231 98.40 -22.51 36.44
C GLU A 231 97.00 -22.51 37.07
N CYS A 232 96.93 -22.39 38.41
CA CYS A 232 95.64 -22.26 39.12
C CYS A 232 94.91 -20.97 38.75
N ARG A 233 95.61 -19.83 38.58
CA ARG A 233 95.01 -18.58 38.09
C ARG A 233 94.50 -18.72 36.66
N ALA A 234 95.31 -19.29 35.75
CA ALA A 234 94.87 -19.52 34.38
C ALA A 234 93.65 -20.45 34.29
N LYS A 235 93.57 -21.45 35.17
CA LYS A 235 92.37 -22.31 35.28
C LYS A 235 91.17 -21.54 35.83
N LEU A 236 91.36 -20.65 36.82
CA LEU A 236 90.29 -19.82 37.33
C LEU A 236 89.76 -18.85 36.26
N ASP A 237 90.65 -18.17 35.54
CA ASP A 237 90.30 -17.28 34.43
C ASP A 237 89.52 -18.04 33.33
N SER A 238 89.91 -19.28 33.04
CA SER A 238 89.18 -20.12 32.09
C SER A 238 87.79 -20.55 32.57
N VAL A 239 87.60 -20.70 33.89
CA VAL A 239 86.29 -20.99 34.48
C VAL A 239 85.41 -19.74 34.41
N ASP A 240 85.94 -18.56 34.71
CA ASP A 240 85.21 -17.30 34.59
C ASP A 240 84.77 -17.05 33.14
N GLU A 241 85.63 -17.31 32.15
CA GLU A 241 85.26 -17.24 30.72
C GLU A 241 84.15 -18.23 30.33
N LEU A 242 84.17 -19.45 30.89
CA LEU A 242 83.15 -20.46 30.64
C LEU A 242 81.82 -20.11 31.34
N GLU A 243 81.87 -19.54 32.54
CA GLU A 243 80.69 -19.04 33.24
C GLU A 243 80.03 -17.89 32.48
N ASP A 244 80.81 -16.95 31.96
CA ASP A 244 80.29 -15.83 31.17
C ASP A 244 79.68 -16.31 29.85
N ARG A 245 80.32 -17.28 29.17
CA ARG A 245 79.72 -17.94 28.00
C ARG A 245 78.42 -18.67 28.34
N LEU A 246 78.36 -19.34 29.49
CA LEU A 246 77.15 -20.04 29.93
C LEU A 246 76.02 -19.04 30.22
N ARG A 247 76.32 -17.91 30.88
CA ARG A 247 75.34 -16.83 31.10
C ARG A 247 74.86 -16.23 29.78
N GLU A 248 75.75 -16.02 28.81
CA GLU A 248 75.40 -15.51 27.49
C GLU A 248 74.49 -16.48 26.73
N GLU A 249 74.80 -17.79 26.73
CA GLU A 249 73.97 -18.81 26.10
C GLU A 249 72.61 -18.95 26.80
N GLN A 250 72.54 -18.86 28.13
CA GLN A 250 71.27 -18.84 28.86
C GLN A 250 70.41 -17.63 28.50
N LEU A 251 71.01 -16.46 28.33
CA LEU A 251 70.30 -15.27 27.85
C LEU A 251 69.75 -15.50 26.45
N LYS A 252 70.55 -16.02 25.52
CA LYS A 252 70.12 -16.37 24.16
C LYS A 252 68.97 -17.36 24.14
N THR A 253 68.99 -18.41 24.99
CA THR A 253 67.88 -19.36 25.08
C THR A 253 66.61 -18.70 25.60
N THR A 254 66.70 -17.82 26.61
CA THR A 254 65.51 -17.11 27.11
C THR A 254 64.95 -16.11 26.10
N GLU A 255 65.80 -15.52 25.26
CA GLU A 255 65.37 -14.66 24.15
C GLU A 255 64.70 -15.48 23.05
N ALA A 256 65.26 -16.66 22.72
CA ALA A 256 64.65 -17.59 21.78
C ALA A 256 63.25 -18.03 22.25
N ASP A 257 63.10 -18.41 23.53
CA ASP A 257 61.81 -18.81 24.10
C ASP A 257 60.76 -17.68 24.05
N LYS A 258 61.19 -16.44 24.26
CA LYS A 258 60.32 -15.25 24.13
C LYS A 258 59.91 -15.01 22.68
N LEU A 259 60.81 -15.20 21.73
CA LEU A 259 60.52 -15.07 20.31
C LEU A 259 59.56 -16.18 19.85
N ASP A 260 59.77 -17.42 20.27
CA ASP A 260 58.88 -18.55 19.95
C ASP A 260 57.48 -18.35 20.53
N SER A 261 57.37 -17.86 21.77
CA SER A 261 56.08 -17.51 22.37
C SER A 261 55.36 -16.44 21.54
N ARG A 262 56.08 -15.40 21.12
CA ARG A 262 55.52 -14.32 20.31
C ARG A 262 55.15 -14.76 18.89
N ILE A 263 55.93 -15.66 18.28
CA ILE A 263 55.59 -16.28 17.00
C ILE A 263 54.31 -17.11 17.15
N GLY A 264 54.17 -17.86 18.25
CA GLY A 264 52.96 -18.61 18.58
C GLY A 264 51.72 -17.72 18.68
N GLU A 265 51.82 -16.59 19.40
CA GLU A 265 50.75 -15.60 19.51
C GLU A 265 50.38 -14.99 18.13
N LEU A 266 51.37 -14.66 17.31
CA LEU A 266 51.15 -14.13 15.96
C LEU A 266 50.51 -15.15 15.02
N ILE A 267 50.85 -16.44 15.14
CA ILE A 267 50.20 -17.51 14.38
C ILE A 267 48.75 -17.66 14.82
N ALA A 268 48.46 -17.62 16.12
CA ALA A 268 47.10 -17.69 16.63
C ALA A 268 46.25 -16.51 16.14
N LEU A 269 46.79 -15.29 16.21
CA LEU A 269 46.12 -14.09 15.71
C LEU A 269 45.88 -14.13 14.20
N ASN A 270 46.84 -14.64 13.41
CA ASN A 270 46.63 -14.83 11.97
C ASN A 270 45.53 -15.87 11.67
N ARG A 271 45.40 -16.92 12.49
CA ARG A 271 44.29 -17.88 12.34
C ARG A 271 42.95 -17.22 12.64
N GLU A 272 42.85 -16.48 13.73
CA GLU A 272 41.64 -15.74 14.11
C GLU A 272 41.24 -14.72 13.03
N ILE A 273 42.18 -13.96 12.50
CA ILE A 273 41.93 -13.02 11.39
C ILE A 273 41.43 -13.75 10.14
N ASN A 274 41.99 -14.92 9.81
CA ASN A 274 41.54 -15.69 8.66
C ASN A 274 40.12 -16.25 8.87
N GLU A 275 39.78 -16.73 10.07
CA GLU A 275 38.42 -17.16 10.41
C GLU A 275 37.42 -16.00 10.33
N GLU A 276 37.81 -14.81 10.80
CA GLU A 276 36.98 -13.61 10.63
C GLU A 276 36.80 -13.21 9.16
N LEU A 277 37.84 -13.34 8.33
CA LEU A 277 37.76 -13.05 6.90
C LEU A 277 36.84 -14.04 6.18
N GLU A 278 36.95 -15.33 6.48
CA GLU A 278 36.06 -16.36 5.92
C GLU A 278 34.60 -16.10 6.32
N SER A 279 34.34 -15.80 7.59
CA SER A 279 33.01 -15.43 8.08
C SER A 279 32.47 -14.18 7.37
N ARG A 280 33.30 -13.15 7.20
CA ARG A 280 32.92 -11.94 6.45
C ARG A 280 32.62 -12.23 4.99
N ASP A 281 33.41 -13.06 4.32
CA ASP A 281 33.18 -13.45 2.93
C ASP A 281 31.88 -14.24 2.76
N GLU A 282 31.53 -15.11 3.71
CA GLU A 282 30.25 -15.81 3.72
C GLU A 282 29.06 -14.85 3.90
N THR A 283 29.18 -13.90 4.85
CA THR A 283 28.14 -12.88 5.04
C THR A 283 27.98 -12.01 3.80
N MET A 284 29.07 -11.62 3.14
CA MET A 284 29.06 -10.84 1.91
C MET A 284 28.34 -11.59 0.78
N LYS A 285 28.68 -12.87 0.57
CA LYS A 285 27.98 -13.72 -0.41
C LYS A 285 26.49 -13.86 -0.11
N SER A 286 26.11 -13.95 1.17
CA SER A 286 24.70 -14.01 1.56
C SER A 286 23.97 -12.70 1.25
N MET A 287 24.62 -11.54 1.50
CA MET A 287 24.07 -10.23 1.20
C MET A 287 23.93 -10.00 -0.30
N GLU A 288 24.93 -10.40 -1.11
CA GLU A 288 24.85 -10.31 -2.57
C GLU A 288 23.67 -11.11 -3.14
N ARG A 289 23.40 -12.30 -2.60
CA ARG A 289 22.22 -13.09 -2.98
C ARG A 289 20.92 -12.38 -2.60
N ALA A 290 20.84 -11.84 -1.39
CA ALA A 290 19.67 -11.11 -0.92
C ALA A 290 19.38 -9.85 -1.77
N VAL A 291 20.43 -9.10 -2.14
CA VAL A 291 20.33 -7.94 -3.04
C VAL A 291 19.86 -8.38 -4.43
N SER A 292 20.43 -9.45 -4.97
CA SER A 292 20.03 -9.98 -6.29
C SER A 292 18.57 -10.43 -6.32
N GLU A 293 18.09 -11.07 -5.25
CA GLU A 293 16.68 -11.44 -5.09
C GLU A 293 15.77 -10.22 -4.95
N ALA A 294 16.19 -9.20 -4.19
CA ALA A 294 15.44 -7.96 -4.04
C ALA A 294 15.31 -7.22 -5.38
N ASP A 295 16.39 -7.14 -6.16
CA ASP A 295 16.40 -6.54 -7.50
C ASP A 295 15.47 -7.28 -8.46
N LEU A 296 15.44 -8.61 -8.42
CA LEU A 296 14.52 -9.42 -9.22
C LEU A 296 13.06 -9.15 -8.84
N ARG A 297 12.76 -9.09 -7.54
CA ARG A 297 11.41 -8.75 -7.04
C ARG A 297 11.00 -7.35 -7.46
N MET A 298 11.90 -6.38 -7.35
CA MET A 298 11.65 -5.00 -7.74
C MET A 298 11.40 -4.86 -9.25
N LYS A 299 12.22 -5.52 -10.09
CA LYS A 299 12.00 -5.56 -11.55
C LYS A 299 10.65 -6.16 -11.90
N LYS A 300 10.26 -7.25 -11.24
CA LYS A 300 8.95 -7.88 -11.49
C LYS A 300 7.80 -6.97 -11.08
N ALA A 301 7.89 -6.33 -9.91
CA ALA A 301 6.88 -5.38 -9.44
C ALA A 301 6.75 -4.17 -10.37
N LEU A 302 7.87 -3.65 -10.89
CA LEU A 302 7.88 -2.58 -11.89
C LEU A 302 7.20 -3.01 -13.19
N GLN A 303 7.54 -4.19 -13.73
CA GLN A 303 6.89 -4.70 -14.94
C GLN A 303 5.37 -4.89 -14.77
N GLU A 304 4.92 -5.38 -13.61
CA GLU A 304 3.49 -5.52 -13.31
C GLU A 304 2.80 -4.16 -13.16
N ALA A 305 3.48 -3.16 -12.59
CA ALA A 305 2.96 -1.80 -12.48
C ALA A 305 2.86 -1.12 -13.85
N ASP A 306 3.89 -1.24 -14.69
CA ASP A 306 3.91 -0.71 -16.05
C ASP A 306 2.81 -1.32 -16.90
N ALA A 307 2.64 -2.66 -16.86
CA ALA A 307 1.57 -3.34 -17.57
C ALA A 307 0.17 -2.87 -17.13
N LYS A 308 -0.04 -2.64 -15.83
CA LYS A 308 -1.30 -2.07 -15.31
C LYS A 308 -1.51 -0.63 -15.76
N ALA A 309 -0.45 0.18 -15.76
CA ALA A 309 -0.52 1.57 -16.22
C ALA A 309 -0.83 1.66 -17.71
N GLU A 310 -0.18 0.85 -18.55
CA GLU A 310 -0.46 0.76 -19.99
C GLU A 310 -1.90 0.31 -20.27
N ALA A 311 -2.38 -0.70 -19.55
CA ALA A 311 -3.77 -1.15 -19.67
C ALA A 311 -4.77 -0.04 -19.28
N GLY A 312 -4.48 0.71 -18.21
CA GLY A 312 -5.28 1.87 -17.79
C GLY A 312 -5.28 3.00 -18.82
N LEU A 313 -4.11 3.32 -19.41
CA LEU A 313 -3.98 4.31 -20.46
C LEU A 313 -4.75 3.92 -21.73
N LEU A 314 -4.72 2.64 -22.12
CA LEU A 314 -5.50 2.13 -23.25
C LEU A 314 -7.01 2.23 -22.98
N ALA A 315 -7.46 1.89 -21.77
CA ALA A 315 -8.86 2.01 -21.38
C ALA A 315 -9.33 3.48 -21.43
N LEU A 316 -8.54 4.41 -20.88
CA LEU A 316 -8.82 5.85 -20.93
C LEU A 316 -8.84 6.38 -22.37
N ARG A 317 -7.90 5.96 -23.22
CA ARG A 317 -7.90 6.35 -24.64
C ARG A 317 -9.18 5.90 -25.34
N ARG A 318 -9.63 4.66 -25.11
CA ARG A 318 -10.90 4.16 -25.66
C ARG A 318 -12.11 4.97 -25.18
N GLN A 319 -12.13 5.34 -23.90
CA GLN A 319 -13.20 6.20 -23.37
C GLN A 319 -13.20 7.59 -24.01
N ILE A 320 -12.02 8.22 -24.14
CA ILE A 320 -11.88 9.53 -24.79
C ILE A 320 -12.32 9.46 -26.25
N GLU A 321 -11.94 8.41 -26.97
CA GLU A 321 -12.30 8.24 -28.38
C GLU A 321 -13.80 7.99 -28.54
N GLY A 322 -14.42 7.20 -27.64
CA GLY A 322 -15.86 7.05 -27.55
C GLY A 322 -16.57 8.39 -27.32
N LEU A 323 -16.18 9.14 -26.29
CA LEU A 323 -16.74 10.45 -25.98
C LEU A 323 -16.53 11.47 -27.11
N LYS A 324 -15.41 11.41 -27.82
CA LYS A 324 -15.11 12.27 -28.96
C LYS A 324 -16.05 11.97 -30.13
N SER A 325 -16.22 10.70 -30.48
CA SER A 325 -17.14 10.28 -31.55
C SER A 325 -18.60 10.66 -31.25
N GLU A 326 -19.01 10.57 -29.98
CA GLU A 326 -20.33 10.98 -29.53
C GLU A 326 -20.51 12.50 -29.58
N ASN A 327 -19.48 13.27 -29.18
CA ASN A 327 -19.49 14.72 -29.30
C ASN A 327 -19.55 15.18 -30.77
N GLU A 328 -18.80 14.53 -31.67
CA GLU A 328 -18.85 14.80 -33.11
C GLU A 328 -20.25 14.51 -33.69
N SER A 329 -20.90 13.44 -33.22
CA SER A 329 -22.30 13.13 -33.57
C SER A 329 -23.28 14.19 -33.07
N LEU A 330 -23.15 14.62 -31.80
CA LEU A 330 -24.01 15.68 -31.23
C LEU A 330 -23.79 17.03 -31.92
N GLN A 331 -22.54 17.40 -32.21
CA GLN A 331 -22.20 18.60 -32.97
C GLN A 331 -22.80 18.56 -34.38
N SER A 332 -22.67 17.42 -35.08
CA SER A 332 -23.24 17.23 -36.41
C SER A 332 -24.77 17.38 -36.41
N GLN A 333 -25.46 16.93 -35.36
CA GLN A 333 -26.92 17.08 -35.20
C GLN A 333 -27.33 18.55 -34.98
N ILE A 334 -26.52 19.30 -34.20
CA ILE A 334 -26.74 20.73 -33.95
C ILE A 334 -26.56 21.52 -35.25
N GLU A 335 -25.52 21.22 -36.03
CA GLU A 335 -25.19 21.93 -37.28
C GLU A 335 -26.17 21.63 -38.43
N HIS A 336 -26.67 20.39 -38.54
CA HIS A 336 -27.48 19.98 -39.70
C HIS A 336 -28.96 20.36 -39.64
N SER A 337 -29.49 20.89 -38.53
CA SER A 337 -30.96 20.95 -38.40
C SER A 337 -31.56 22.23 -37.83
N GLY A 338 -30.82 23.10 -37.14
CA GLY A 338 -31.46 24.18 -36.36
C GLY A 338 -32.54 23.67 -35.39
N LYS A 339 -32.58 22.35 -35.14
CA LYS A 339 -33.46 21.65 -34.22
C LYS A 339 -32.63 21.22 -33.02
N ILE A 340 -33.33 21.15 -31.91
CA ILE A 340 -32.81 20.79 -30.59
C ILE A 340 -32.08 19.45 -30.70
N ALA A 341 -30.82 19.40 -30.25
CA ALA A 341 -30.02 18.18 -30.23
C ALA A 341 -30.77 17.06 -29.50
N PHE A 342 -30.89 15.89 -30.13
CA PHE A 342 -31.57 14.75 -29.53
C PHE A 342 -30.58 13.94 -28.69
N ILE A 343 -30.68 14.08 -27.37
CA ILE A 343 -29.94 13.24 -26.42
C ILE A 343 -30.85 12.05 -26.08
N PRO A 344 -30.39 10.79 -26.28
CA PRO A 344 -31.18 9.62 -25.95
C PRO A 344 -31.58 9.60 -24.47
N PRO A 345 -32.79 9.15 -24.12
CA PRO A 345 -33.25 9.09 -22.73
C PRO A 345 -32.35 8.18 -21.87
N GLU A 346 -31.72 7.15 -22.43
CA GLU A 346 -30.74 6.32 -21.70
C GLU A 346 -29.51 7.13 -21.29
N ARG A 347 -29.08 8.08 -22.15
CA ARG A 347 -27.94 8.97 -21.87
C ARG A 347 -28.30 9.98 -20.79
N VAL A 348 -29.49 10.58 -20.87
CA VAL A 348 -30.01 11.48 -19.83
C VAL A 348 -30.13 10.72 -18.51
N SER A 349 -30.62 9.49 -18.52
CA SER A 349 -30.65 8.63 -17.32
C SER A 349 -29.24 8.39 -16.78
N SER A 350 -28.27 8.00 -17.61
CA SER A 350 -26.89 7.77 -17.13
C SER A 350 -26.23 9.04 -16.57
N MET A 351 -26.50 10.21 -17.17
CA MET A 351 -25.99 11.50 -16.68
C MET A 351 -26.67 11.88 -15.37
N LEU A 352 -27.98 11.64 -15.24
CA LEU A 352 -28.73 11.83 -14.00
C LEU A 352 -28.25 10.85 -12.93
N ASP A 353 -28.01 9.58 -13.25
CA ASP A 353 -27.52 8.55 -12.32
C ASP A 353 -26.10 8.89 -11.83
N THR A 354 -25.23 9.37 -12.73
CA THR A 354 -23.88 9.84 -12.37
C THR A 354 -23.98 11.08 -11.47
N PHE A 355 -24.82 12.04 -11.84
CA PHE A 355 -25.08 13.25 -11.07
C PHE A 355 -25.68 12.93 -9.69
N TYR A 356 -26.63 12.00 -9.61
CA TYR A 356 -27.22 11.51 -8.36
C TYR A 356 -26.19 10.76 -7.52
N GLY A 357 -25.34 9.96 -8.15
CA GLY A 357 -24.22 9.28 -7.49
C GLY A 357 -23.23 10.25 -6.87
N ASP A 358 -22.84 11.29 -7.61
CA ASP A 358 -21.92 12.34 -7.16
C ASP A 358 -22.53 13.22 -6.07
N LEU A 359 -23.83 13.53 -6.15
CA LEU A 359 -24.56 14.24 -5.10
C LEU A 359 -24.67 13.39 -3.83
N LYS A 360 -24.99 12.11 -3.94
CA LYS A 360 -25.14 11.19 -2.79
C LYS A 360 -23.80 10.90 -2.10
N SER A 361 -22.71 10.82 -2.88
CA SER A 361 -21.37 10.55 -2.35
C SER A 361 -20.80 11.77 -1.60
N ASN A 362 -21.07 12.98 -2.09
CA ASN A 362 -20.55 14.22 -1.51
C ASN A 362 -21.48 14.84 -0.44
N MET A 363 -22.80 14.66 -0.53
CA MET A 363 -23.80 15.19 0.41
C MET A 363 -24.48 14.07 1.21
N LYS A 364 -23.85 13.66 2.32
CA LYS A 364 -24.44 12.68 3.25
C LYS A 364 -25.59 13.31 4.03
N GLY A 365 -26.82 13.12 3.56
CA GLY A 365 -28.04 13.65 4.17
C GLY A 365 -29.11 14.09 3.18
N LEU A 366 -28.82 13.98 1.88
CA LEU A 366 -29.75 14.15 0.78
C LEU A 366 -30.33 12.79 0.37
N ASP A 367 -31.62 12.58 0.53
CA ASP A 367 -32.37 11.42 0.00
C ASP A 367 -33.33 11.92 -1.07
N ILE A 368 -33.25 11.35 -2.27
CA ILE A 368 -34.07 11.74 -3.42
C ILE A 368 -34.89 10.51 -3.81
N ARG A 369 -36.22 10.62 -3.69
CA ARG A 369 -37.16 9.53 -4.02
C ARG A 369 -38.36 10.09 -4.74
N GLU A 370 -38.71 9.55 -5.91
CA GLU A 370 -40.01 9.67 -6.59
C GLU A 370 -40.75 11.02 -6.38
N SER A 371 -40.07 12.15 -6.61
CA SER A 371 -40.58 13.54 -6.49
C SER A 371 -40.47 14.22 -5.11
N GLU A 372 -39.80 13.61 -4.14
CA GLU A 372 -39.44 14.20 -2.85
C GLU A 372 -37.92 14.32 -2.72
N ILE A 373 -37.44 15.51 -2.37
CA ILE A 373 -36.06 15.76 -1.96
C ILE A 373 -36.07 15.98 -0.45
N ARG A 374 -35.44 15.08 0.29
CA ARG A 374 -35.27 15.18 1.74
C ARG A 374 -33.84 15.60 2.02
N LEU A 375 -33.66 16.73 2.69
CA LEU A 375 -32.36 17.28 3.03
C LEU A 375 -32.29 17.46 4.55
N LYS A 376 -31.36 16.75 5.19
CA LYS A 376 -31.00 17.03 6.59
C LYS A 376 -30.14 18.28 6.66
N VAL A 377 -30.62 19.30 7.37
CA VAL A 377 -29.95 20.59 7.51
C VAL A 377 -29.88 21.04 8.97
N GLY A 378 -28.78 21.67 9.35
CA GLY A 378 -28.66 22.40 10.61
C GLY A 378 -28.99 23.87 10.38
N PHE A 379 -29.73 24.49 11.29
CA PHE A 379 -29.87 25.95 11.28
C PHE A 379 -28.79 26.54 12.17
N GLY A 380 -27.80 27.18 11.55
CA GLY A 380 -26.68 27.81 12.23
C GLY A 380 -26.74 29.32 12.06
N SER A 381 -26.42 30.05 13.12
CA SER A 381 -26.20 31.50 13.05
C SER A 381 -24.71 31.77 13.19
N VAL A 382 -24.12 32.45 12.20
CA VAL A 382 -22.71 32.90 12.27
C VAL A 382 -22.64 34.28 12.94
N SER A 383 -23.75 35.03 12.98
CA SER A 383 -23.92 36.30 13.70
C SER A 383 -25.41 36.65 13.82
N ASP A 384 -25.78 37.59 14.70
CA ASP A 384 -27.18 38.03 14.93
C ASP A 384 -27.94 38.47 13.66
N LYS A 385 -27.25 38.67 12.53
CA LYS A 385 -27.83 39.06 11.25
C LYS A 385 -27.70 38.00 10.15
N HIS A 386 -26.97 36.90 10.36
CA HIS A 386 -26.69 35.89 9.34
C HIS A 386 -27.01 34.49 9.88
N SER A 387 -28.30 34.15 9.82
CA SER A 387 -28.76 32.76 9.93
C SER A 387 -28.67 32.08 8.57
N GLY A 388 -28.13 30.88 8.55
CA GLY A 388 -27.90 30.10 7.34
C GLY A 388 -28.23 28.62 7.53
N ILE A 389 -28.39 27.95 6.40
CA ILE A 389 -28.62 26.51 6.32
C ILE A 389 -27.25 25.82 6.24
N VAL A 390 -26.94 24.96 7.20
CA VAL A 390 -25.71 24.17 7.27
C VAL A 390 -26.00 22.77 6.74
N ILE A 391 -25.35 22.41 5.65
CA ILE A 391 -25.49 21.09 5.02
C ILE A 391 -24.36 20.18 5.53
N PRO A 392 -24.66 18.98 6.06
CA PRO A 392 -23.65 18.04 6.53
C PRO A 392 -22.84 17.47 5.36
N THR A 393 -21.51 17.43 5.52
CA THR A 393 -20.60 16.80 4.55
C THR A 393 -20.14 15.42 5.05
N ALA A 394 -19.48 14.65 4.19
CA ALA A 394 -19.00 13.30 4.52
C ALA A 394 -18.06 13.23 5.73
N GLY A 395 -17.44 14.34 6.13
CA GLY A 395 -16.54 14.45 7.29
C GLY A 395 -17.21 14.73 8.63
N ASN A 396 -18.53 15.01 8.68
CA ASN A 396 -19.23 15.34 9.92
C ASN A 396 -19.47 14.08 10.78
N THR A 397 -19.36 14.16 12.11
CA THR A 397 -19.61 13.03 13.04
C THR A 397 -21.09 12.59 13.02
N SER A 398 -21.39 11.35 13.45
CA SER A 398 -22.76 10.81 13.46
C SER A 398 -23.70 11.58 14.39
N GLU A 399 -23.21 12.04 15.54
CA GLU A 399 -23.97 12.82 16.53
C GLU A 399 -24.50 14.16 15.96
N ILE A 400 -23.70 14.83 15.13
CA ILE A 400 -24.11 16.06 14.44
C ILE A 400 -25.17 15.75 13.39
N ARG A 401 -25.16 14.58 12.77
CA ARG A 401 -26.10 14.20 11.70
C ARG A 401 -27.49 13.83 12.20
N ASP A 402 -27.58 13.27 13.40
CA ASP A 402 -28.85 12.84 14.01
C ASP A 402 -29.61 13.99 14.69
N SER A 403 -28.92 15.10 14.96
CA SER A 403 -29.50 16.32 15.56
C SER A 403 -29.99 17.36 14.54
N LEU A 404 -29.84 17.11 13.23
CA LEU A 404 -30.26 18.03 12.17
C LEU A 404 -31.75 17.93 11.87
N SER A 405 -32.35 19.07 11.53
CA SER A 405 -33.74 19.14 11.08
C SER A 405 -33.86 18.63 9.64
N GLU A 406 -34.95 17.92 9.35
CA GLU A 406 -35.22 17.42 8.00
C GLU A 406 -36.12 18.41 7.25
N VAL A 407 -35.64 18.87 6.09
CA VAL A 407 -36.42 19.67 5.16
C VAL A 407 -36.86 18.76 4.02
N VAL A 408 -38.17 18.66 3.80
CA VAL A 408 -38.77 17.88 2.72
C VAL A 408 -39.30 18.84 1.66
N VAL A 409 -38.70 18.81 0.47
CA VAL A 409 -39.18 19.54 -0.70
C VAL A 409 -39.93 18.57 -1.59
N ARG A 410 -41.24 18.77 -1.74
CA ARG A 410 -42.09 18.00 -2.64
C ARG A 410 -42.22 18.73 -3.97
N LEU A 411 -41.77 18.10 -5.04
CA LEU A 411 -41.93 18.60 -6.41
C LEU A 411 -43.29 18.16 -6.95
N GLY A 412 -44.37 18.80 -6.46
CA GLY A 412 -45.73 18.61 -6.96
C GLY A 412 -46.14 19.66 -7.99
N ARG A 413 -46.98 19.29 -8.97
CA ARG A 413 -47.64 20.28 -9.84
C ARG A 413 -48.58 21.13 -8.99
N LYS A 414 -48.48 22.45 -9.16
CA LYS A 414 -49.31 23.47 -8.51
C LYS A 414 -50.78 23.21 -8.85
N GLU A 415 -51.57 22.71 -7.90
CA GLU A 415 -53.03 22.81 -7.98
C GLU A 415 -53.39 24.29 -7.92
N LEU A 416 -53.97 24.79 -9.01
CA LEU A 416 -54.54 26.13 -9.05
C LEU A 416 -55.75 26.14 -8.10
N PRO A 417 -55.88 27.13 -7.20
CA PRO A 417 -57.06 27.23 -6.36
C PRO A 417 -58.28 27.50 -7.25
N ASP A 418 -59.31 26.66 -7.10
CA ASP A 418 -60.62 26.91 -7.68
C ASP A 418 -61.12 28.28 -7.22
N LYS A 419 -61.40 29.15 -8.19
CA LYS A 419 -62.08 30.42 -7.94
C LYS A 419 -63.56 30.12 -7.75
N GLU A 420 -64.05 30.29 -6.53
CA GLU A 420 -65.45 30.64 -6.28
C GLU A 420 -65.68 32.14 -6.54
#